data_AF-A0A0H5CNV3-F1
#
_entry.id   AF-A0A0H5CNV3-F1
#
_cell.length_a   1.000
_cell.length_b   1.000
_cell.length_c   1.000
_cell.angle_alpha   90.00
_cell.angle_beta   90.00
_cell.angle_gamma   90.00
#
_symmetry.space_group_name_H-M   'P 1'
#
loop_
_entity.id
_entity.type
_entity.pdbx_description
1 polymer ?
#
loop_
_entity_poly.entity_id
_entity_poly.type
_entity_poly.pdbx_seq_one_letter_code
_entity_poly.pdbx_strand_id
1 'polypeptide(L)' 'MWRDRFVQHVRDLLAESGHPEIASVDTYQIDSAVSDLKITCTDGRVFKLHIVRTSPPGGDNYKQPEPVVTKQADVQ' A
#
# COMPACT_ATOMS: atom_id res chain seq x y z
N MET A 1 8.39 -8.73 -15.89
CA MET A 1 8.57 -9.79 -14.87
C MET A 1 7.21 -10.16 -14.26
N TRP A 2 7.07 -11.25 -13.48
CA TRP A 2 5.78 -11.65 -12.85
C TRP A 2 5.18 -10.50 -12.02
N ARG A 3 6.01 -9.79 -11.25
CA ARG A 3 5.58 -8.63 -10.46
C ARG A 3 4.90 -7.58 -11.32
N ASP A 4 5.52 -7.15 -12.42
CA ASP A 4 4.97 -6.08 -13.26
C ASP A 4 3.61 -6.47 -13.87
N ARG A 5 3.45 -7.74 -14.23
CA ARG A 5 2.15 -8.29 -14.68
C ARG A 5 1.10 -8.25 -13.58
N PHE A 6 1.50 -8.55 -12.34
CA PHE A 6 0.60 -8.48 -11.19
C PHE A 6 0.23 -7.04 -10.83
N VAL A 7 1.20 -6.11 -10.82
CA VAL A 7 0.96 -4.67 -10.64
C VAL A 7 -0.02 -4.16 -11.69
N GLN A 8 0.19 -4.52 -12.96
CA GLN A 8 -0.72 -4.17 -14.04
C GLN A 8 -2.12 -4.78 -13.84
N HIS A 9 -2.21 -6.06 -13.49
CA HIS A 9 -3.48 -6.70 -13.24
C HIS A 9 -4.28 -6.03 -12.12
N VAL A 10 -3.63 -5.66 -11.01
CA VAL A 10 -4.26 -4.93 -9.91
C VAL A 10 -4.69 -3.52 -10.35
N ARG A 11 -3.87 -2.85 -11.17
CA ARG A 11 -4.23 -1.55 -11.74
C ARG A 11 -5.51 -1.65 -12.56
N ASP A 12 -5.58 -2.61 -13.47
CA ASP A 12 -6.73 -2.80 -14.35
C ASP A 12 -7.97 -3.12 -13.52
N LEU A 13 -7.86 -4.02 -12.54
CA LEU A 13 -8.95 -4.37 -11.63
C LEU A 13 -9.49 -3.15 -10.86
N LEU A 14 -8.61 -2.29 -10.33
CA LEU A 14 -9.03 -1.09 -9.61
C LEU A 14 -9.63 -0.04 -10.53
N ALA A 15 -9.04 0.18 -11.71
CA ALA A 15 -9.54 1.14 -12.69
C ALA A 15 -10.89 0.73 -13.30
N GLU A 16 -11.10 -0.56 -13.50
CA GLU A 16 -12.33 -1.13 -14.07
C GLU A 16 -13.38 -1.49 -13.01
N SER A 17 -13.06 -1.34 -11.72
CA SER A 17 -13.97 -1.69 -10.60
C SER A 17 -15.29 -0.92 -10.61
N GLY A 18 -15.32 0.27 -11.24
CA GLY A 18 -16.46 1.18 -11.18
C GLY A 18 -16.74 1.70 -9.77
N HIS A 19 -15.79 1.59 -8.84
CA HIS A 19 -16.00 1.99 -7.45
C HIS A 19 -16.13 3.52 -7.36
N PRO A 20 -17.25 4.06 -6.83
CA PRO A 20 -17.57 5.49 -6.91
C PRO A 20 -16.59 6.39 -6.13
N GLU A 21 -15.83 5.81 -5.20
CA GLU A 21 -14.84 6.54 -4.39
C GLU A 21 -13.44 6.58 -5.02
N ILE A 22 -13.19 5.85 -6.11
CA ILE A 22 -11.90 5.88 -6.81
C ILE A 22 -11.97 6.93 -7.91
N ALA A 23 -11.14 7.97 -7.78
CA ALA A 23 -11.02 9.04 -8.79
C ALA A 23 -9.96 8.71 -9.85
N SER A 24 -8.82 8.15 -9.44
CA SER A 24 -7.76 7.72 -10.37
C SER A 24 -6.92 6.58 -9.82
N VAL A 25 -6.36 5.79 -10.74
CA VAL A 25 -5.36 4.76 -10.45
C VAL A 25 -4.13 5.01 -11.34
N ASP A 26 -3.10 5.56 -10.70
CA ASP A 26 -1.85 5.97 -11.34
C ASP A 26 -0.69 5.11 -10.84
N THR A 27 0.48 5.30 -11.45
CA THR A 27 1.74 4.76 -10.93
C THR A 27 2.55 5.84 -10.24
N TYR A 28 3.31 5.47 -9.22
CA TYR A 28 4.36 6.31 -8.64
C TYR A 28 5.66 5.53 -8.57
N GLN A 29 6.76 6.28 -8.63
CA GLN A 29 8.10 5.71 -8.57
C GLN A 29 8.56 5.61 -7.11
N ILE A 30 9.02 4.43 -6.71
CA ILE A 30 9.57 4.17 -5.37
C ILE A 30 11.08 4.34 -5.40
N ASP A 31 11.72 3.77 -6.43
CA ASP A 31 13.14 3.90 -6.69
C ASP A 31 13.41 3.92 -8.21
N SER A 32 14.67 3.94 -8.63
CA SER A 32 15.06 4.03 -10.04
C SER A 32 14.54 2.88 -10.92
N ALA A 33 14.15 1.74 -10.35
CA ALA A 33 13.74 0.54 -11.07
C ALA A 33 12.31 0.08 -10.74
N VAL A 34 11.70 0.60 -9.66
CA VAL A 34 10.45 0.09 -9.10
C VAL A 34 9.38 1.17 -9.10
N SER A 35 8.27 0.90 -9.79
CA SER A 35 7.03 1.66 -9.71
C SER A 35 5.89 0.81 -9.16
N ASP A 36 4.97 1.45 -8.45
CA ASP A 36 3.79 0.84 -7.81
C ASP A 36 2.57 1.75 -7.95
N LEU A 37 1.45 1.37 -7.34
CA LEU A 37 0.16 2.01 -7.56
C LEU A 37 -0.10 3.14 -6.58
N LYS A 38 -0.62 4.24 -7.12
CA LYS A 38 -1.18 5.37 -6.39
C LYS A 38 -2.67 5.43 -6.72
N ILE A 39 -3.51 5.28 -5.70
CA ILE A 39 -4.96 5.38 -5.83
C ILE A 39 -5.38 6.71 -5.22
N THR A 40 -6.00 7.57 -6.02
CA THR A 40 -6.57 8.83 -5.56
C THR A 40 -8.07 8.65 -5.41
N CYS A 41 -8.59 8.95 -4.22
CA CYS A 41 -10.01 8.91 -3.94
C CYS A 41 -10.70 10.25 -4.23
N THR A 42 -12.01 10.20 -4.43
CA THR A 42 -12.83 11.39 -4.73
C THR A 42 -12.88 12.40 -3.58
N ASP A 43 -12.61 11.96 -2.35
CA ASP A 43 -12.50 12.78 -1.14
C ASP A 43 -11.11 13.40 -0.93
N GLY A 44 -10.19 13.18 -1.86
CA GLY A 44 -8.81 13.67 -1.80
C GLY A 44 -7.83 12.78 -1.04
N ARG A 45 -8.26 11.66 -0.45
CA ARG A 45 -7.34 10.70 0.16
C ARG A 45 -6.50 10.00 -0.92
N VAL A 46 -5.26 9.69 -0.57
CA VAL A 46 -4.32 9.01 -1.48
C VAL A 46 -3.77 7.77 -0.80
N PHE A 47 -4.01 6.61 -1.41
CA PHE A 47 -3.40 5.35 -1.01
C PHE A 47 -2.21 5.05 -1.91
N LYS A 48 -1.05 4.76 -1.31
CA LYS A 48 0.12 4.23 -2.03
C LYS A 48 0.22 2.75 -1.73
N LEU A 49 -0.06 1.91 -2.73
CA LEU A 49 -0.04 0.47 -2.59
C LEU A 49 1.32 -0.06 -3.06
N HIS A 50 2.20 -0.37 -2.11
CA HIS A 50 3.50 -0.95 -2.39
C HIS A 50 3.39 -2.47 -2.57
N ILE A 51 3.82 -2.99 -3.72
CA ILE A 51 3.74 -4.40 -4.07
C ILE A 51 5.15 -4.99 -4.10
N VAL A 52 5.47 -5.73 -3.04
CA VAL A 52 6.76 -6.40 -2.86
C VAL A 52 6.66 -7.90 -3.12
N ARG A 53 7.71 -8.49 -3.72
CA ARG A 53 7.80 -9.95 -3.93
C ARG A 53 8.03 -10.72 -2.64
N THR A 54 8.62 -10.04 -1.66
CA THR A 54 9.01 -10.55 -0.36
C THR A 54 8.87 -9.38 0.61
N SER A 55 8.14 -9.56 1.70
CA SER A 55 8.35 -8.69 2.85
C SER A 55 9.75 -8.95 3.41
N PRO A 56 10.41 -7.96 4.05
CA PRO A 56 11.44 -8.28 5.02
C PRO A 56 10.90 -9.35 6.00
N PRO A 57 11.74 -10.15 6.67
CA PRO A 57 11.32 -11.01 7.78
C PRO A 57 10.86 -10.18 9.00
N GLY A 58 9.87 -9.33 8.79
CA GLY A 58 9.24 -8.40 9.70
C GLY A 58 7.71 -8.42 9.53
N GLY A 59 7.16 -9.58 9.15
CA GLY A 59 5.90 -9.96 9.78
C GLY A 59 6.13 -10.14 11.28
N ASP A 60 5.07 -10.12 12.08
CA ASP A 60 5.17 -10.24 13.54
C ASP A 60 6.18 -11.33 13.92
N ASN A 61 7.16 -10.95 14.72
CA ASN A 61 8.05 -11.94 15.30
C ASN A 61 7.25 -12.68 16.38
N TYR A 62 6.46 -13.68 16.00
CA TYR A 62 5.65 -14.49 16.93
C TYR A 62 6.50 -15.22 17.99
N LYS A 63 7.83 -15.20 17.86
CA LYS A 63 8.76 -15.70 18.89
C LYS A 63 9.01 -14.69 20.01
N GLN A 64 8.50 -13.46 19.89
CA GLN A 64 8.59 -12.41 20.89
C GLN A 64 7.18 -11.94 21.24
N PRO A 65 6.91 -11.63 22.52
CA PRO A 65 5.62 -11.08 22.91
C PRO A 65 5.38 -9.74 22.22
N GLU A 66 4.14 -9.50 21.81
CA GLU A 66 3.71 -8.25 21.17
C GLU A 66 4.01 -7.05 22.10
N PRO A 67 4.64 -5.98 21.59
CA PRO A 67 4.87 -4.79 22.40
C PRO A 67 3.56 -4.03 22.60
N VAL A 68 3.03 -4.04 23.82
CA VAL A 68 1.91 -3.16 24.20
C VAL A 68 2.45 -1.74 24.40
N VAL A 69 2.33 -0.90 23.38
CA VAL A 69 2.66 0.52 23.48
C VAL A 69 1.45 1.30 23.98
N THR A 70 1.38 1.55 25.28
CA THR A 70 0.42 2.53 25.83
C THR A 70 1.05 3.92 25.72
N LYS A 71 0.50 4.77 24.84
CA LYS A 71 0.85 6.19 24.86
C LYS A 71 0.35 6.76 26.19
N GLN A 72 1.27 7.14 27.08
CA GLN A 72 0.89 7.94 28.24
C GLN A 72 0.31 9.25 27.70
N ALA A 73 -0.91 9.59 28.11
CA ALA A 73 -1.46 10.90 27.85
C ALA A 73 -0.59 11.91 28.60
N ASP A 74 0.01 12.85 27.89
CA ASP A 74 0.61 14.05 28.48
C ASP A 74 -0.48 14.74 29.32
N VAL A 75 -0.35 14.66 30.65
CA VAL A 75 -1.10 15.52 31.55
C VAL A 75 -0.24 16.77 31.71
N GLN A 76 -0.68 17.85 31.05
CA GLN A 76 -0.18 19.21 31.28
C GLN A 76 -0.51 19.69 32.70
#